data_AF-A0A968YV26-F1
#
_entry.id   AF-A0A968YV26-F1
#
_cell.length_a   1.000
_cell.length_b   1.000
_cell.length_c   1.000
_cell.angle_alpha   90.00
_cell.angle_beta   90.00
_cell.angle_gamma   90.00
#
_symmetry.space_group_name_H-M   'P 1'
#
loop_
_entity.id
_entity.type
_entity.pdbx_description
1 polymer ?
#
loop_
_entity_poly.entity_id
_entity_poly.type
_entity_poly.pdbx_seq_one_letter_code
_entity_poly.pdbx_strand_id
1 'polypeptide(L)'
;MEENQGTIIGKNVAEKTPAEAAKEIQDLLAQLQTNYPTTTEYEKQVFVNKFNDEVKTNSRVRDVILAGGIELIKILCPPLGIPIEMGKRWLETAQKQK
;
A
#
# COMPACT_ATOMS: atom_id res chain seq x y z
N MET A 1 3.32 27.85 -48.64
CA MET A 1 4.34 28.19 -47.63
C MET A 1 3.55 28.58 -46.39
N GLU A 2 2.94 27.63 -45.70
CA GLU A 2 3.58 26.66 -44.79
C GLU A 2 4.55 27.36 -43.85
N GLU A 3 4.12 27.58 -42.61
CA GLU A 3 4.89 27.12 -41.45
C GLU A 3 3.95 26.81 -40.29
N ASN A 4 3.97 25.53 -39.95
CA ASN A 4 3.23 24.83 -38.93
C ASN A 4 3.99 24.98 -37.60
N GLN A 5 3.38 25.60 -36.60
CA GLN A 5 3.90 25.56 -35.22
C GLN A 5 2.87 24.80 -34.37
N GLY A 6 2.94 23.47 -34.48
CA GLY A 6 2.24 22.56 -33.58
C GLY A 6 2.81 22.70 -32.18
N THR A 7 2.10 23.40 -31.30
CA THR A 7 2.39 23.39 -29.86
C THR A 7 2.03 22.02 -29.31
N ILE A 8 3.02 21.13 -29.26
CA ILE A 8 2.99 19.93 -28.43
C ILE A 8 3.00 20.41 -26.97
N ILE A 9 1.82 20.54 -26.36
CA ILE A 9 1.72 20.59 -24.90
C ILE A 9 1.99 19.17 -24.40
N GLY A 10 3.27 18.79 -24.44
CA GLY A 10 3.78 17.71 -23.62
C GLY A 10 3.53 18.15 -22.19
N LYS A 11 2.51 17.57 -21.55
CA LYS A 11 2.33 17.64 -20.10
C LYS A 11 3.66 17.17 -19.51
N ASN A 12 4.49 18.12 -19.10
CA ASN A 12 5.62 17.85 -18.23
C ASN A 12 4.98 17.37 -16.93
N VAL A 13 4.82 16.05 -16.79
CA VAL A 13 4.58 15.45 -15.49
C VAL A 13 5.88 15.72 -14.76
N ALA A 14 5.92 16.85 -14.05
CA ALA A 14 7.07 17.23 -13.25
C ALA A 14 7.47 16.01 -12.42
N GLU A 15 8.71 15.56 -12.59
CA GLU A 15 9.23 14.43 -11.84
C GLU A 15 9.12 14.78 -10.35
N LYS A 16 8.29 14.03 -9.63
CA LYS A 16 8.01 14.26 -8.22
C LYS A 16 9.34 14.16 -7.47
N THR A 17 9.70 15.19 -6.71
CA THR A 17 10.94 15.14 -5.95
C THR A 17 10.87 14.02 -4.90
N PRO A 18 12.01 13.43 -4.48
CA PRO A 18 12.01 12.41 -3.43
C PRO A 18 11.31 12.88 -2.15
N ALA A 19 11.40 14.17 -1.82
CA ALA A 19 10.73 14.76 -0.67
C ALA A 19 9.20 14.76 -0.81
N GLU A 20 8.68 15.07 -2.00
CA GLU A 20 7.24 15.04 -2.28
C GLU A 20 6.68 13.62 -2.31
N ALA A 21 7.43 12.66 -2.87
CA ALA A 21 7.05 11.25 -2.83
C ALA A 21 7.04 10.69 -1.40
N ALA A 22 8.06 11.03 -0.59
CA ALA A 22 8.11 10.64 0.82
C ALA A 22 6.94 11.25 1.62
N LYS A 23 6.59 12.51 1.36
CA LYS A 23 5.44 13.17 1.99
C LYS A 23 4.13 12.47 1.67
N GLU A 24 3.90 12.13 0.41
CA GLU A 24 2.67 11.43 0.01
C GLU A 24 2.56 10.04 0.65
N ILE A 25 3.68 9.32 0.78
CA ILE A 25 3.71 8.05 1.54
C ILE A 25 3.30 8.29 3.00
N GLN A 26 3.83 9.35 3.64
CA GLN A 26 3.45 9.68 5.02
C GLN A 26 1.96 10.06 5.13
N ASP A 27 1.43 10.83 4.18
CA ASP A 27 0.02 11.22 4.17
C ASP A 27 -0.90 10.00 4.00
N LEU A 28 -0.52 9.05 3.14
CA LEU A 28 -1.24 7.79 2.97
C LEU A 28 -1.20 6.92 4.24
N LEU A 29 -0.05 6.85 4.91
CA LEU A 29 0.08 6.14 6.18
C LEU A 29 -0.78 6.78 7.29
N ALA A 30 -0.81 8.12 7.38
CA ALA A 30 -1.63 8.84 8.34
C ALA A 30 -3.14 8.62 8.10
N GLN A 31 -3.58 8.58 6.84
CA GLN A 31 -4.96 8.27 6.48
C GLN A 31 -5.35 6.84 6.89
N LEU A 32 -4.45 5.87 6.68
CA LEU A 32 -4.66 4.49 7.12
C LEU A 32 -4.83 4.40 8.63
N GLN A 33 -3.97 5.08 9.40
CA GLN A 33 -4.06 5.09 10.87
C GLN A 33 -5.33 5.78 11.38
N THR A 34 -5.84 6.79 10.68
CA THR A 34 -7.07 7.50 11.06
C THR A 34 -8.32 6.67 10.78
N ASN A 35 -8.41 6.06 9.60
CA ASN A 35 -9.58 5.29 9.18
C ASN A 35 -9.63 3.89 9.77
N TYR A 36 -8.46 3.37 10.15
CA TYR A 36 -8.29 2.06 10.76
C TYR A 36 -7.32 2.18 11.94
N PRO A 37 -7.79 2.69 13.09
CA PRO A 37 -6.97 2.73 14.28
C PRO A 37 -6.48 1.33 14.63
N THR A 38 -5.28 1.26 15.19
CA THR A 38 -4.67 0.01 15.69
C THR A 38 -4.12 0.23 17.10
N THR A 39 -4.72 1.15 17.85
CA THR A 39 -4.26 1.57 19.17
C THR A 39 -4.62 0.55 20.25
N THR A 40 -5.74 -0.16 20.08
CA THR A 40 -6.15 -1.28 20.93
C THR A 40 -5.96 -2.64 20.24
N GLU A 41 -5.89 -3.70 21.03
CA GLU A 41 -5.78 -5.08 20.51
C GLU A 41 -6.99 -5.47 19.65
N TYR A 42 -8.18 -5.02 20.03
CA TYR A 42 -9.41 -5.26 19.25
C TYR A 42 -9.32 -4.62 17.86
N GLU A 43 -8.92 -3.35 17.79
CA GLU A 43 -8.85 -2.66 16.50
C GLU A 43 -7.75 -3.23 15.59
N LYS A 44 -6.62 -3.68 16.15
CA LYS A 44 -5.61 -4.44 15.41
C LYS A 44 -6.19 -5.69 14.76
N GLN A 45 -6.99 -6.46 15.50
CA GLN A 45 -7.63 -7.65 14.96
C GLN A 45 -8.65 -7.32 13.87
N VAL A 46 -9.43 -6.25 14.04
CA VAL A 46 -10.38 -5.79 13.00
C VAL A 46 -9.63 -5.39 11.72
N PHE A 47 -8.53 -4.64 11.84
CA PHE A 47 -7.70 -4.27 10.70
C PHE A 47 -7.10 -5.50 10.01
N VAL A 48 -6.48 -6.40 10.79
CA VAL A 48 -5.87 -7.63 10.27
C VAL A 48 -6.90 -8.45 9.49
N ASN A 49 -8.11 -8.61 10.01
CA ASN A 49 -9.18 -9.36 9.35
C ASN A 49 -9.65 -8.68 8.06
N LYS A 50 -9.89 -7.36 8.07
CA LYS A 50 -10.28 -6.61 6.86
C LYS A 50 -9.22 -6.69 5.77
N PHE A 51 -7.95 -6.48 6.13
CA PHE A 51 -6.86 -6.59 5.17
C PHE A 51 -6.73 -8.03 4.64
N ASN A 52 -6.96 -9.03 5.50
CA ASN A 52 -6.95 -10.42 5.07
C ASN A 52 -8.08 -10.74 4.08
N ASP A 53 -9.24 -10.12 4.21
CA ASP A 53 -10.32 -10.24 3.23
C ASP A 53 -9.96 -9.55 1.92
N GLU A 54 -9.33 -8.38 1.97
CA GLU A 54 -8.82 -7.68 0.79
C GLU A 54 -7.79 -8.52 0.02
N VAL A 55 -6.90 -9.23 0.72
CA VAL A 55 -5.96 -10.17 0.09
C VAL A 55 -6.67 -11.31 -0.66
N LYS A 56 -7.85 -11.74 -0.22
CA LYS A 56 -8.62 -12.79 -0.90
C LYS A 56 -9.33 -12.24 -2.14
N THR A 57 -9.93 -11.05 -2.03
CA THR A 57 -10.86 -10.51 -3.03
C THR A 57 -10.18 -9.61 -4.07
N ASN A 58 -9.09 -8.94 -3.70
CA ASN A 58 -8.39 -7.99 -4.55
C ASN A 58 -7.07 -8.58 -5.08
N SER A 59 -7.05 -8.94 -6.37
CA SER A 59 -5.88 -9.53 -7.02
C SER A 59 -4.65 -8.64 -6.94
N ARG A 60 -4.80 -7.31 -7.06
CA ARG A 60 -3.67 -6.38 -6.98
C ARG A 60 -3.01 -6.41 -5.60
N VAL A 61 -3.80 -6.42 -4.53
CA VAL A 61 -3.29 -6.52 -3.16
C VAL A 61 -2.60 -7.87 -2.96
N ARG A 62 -3.25 -8.96 -3.41
CA ARG A 62 -2.68 -10.31 -3.35
C ARG A 62 -1.32 -10.41 -4.05
N ASP A 63 -1.22 -9.90 -5.28
CA ASP A 63 0.00 -9.99 -6.09
C ASP A 63 1.15 -9.21 -5.47
N VAL A 64 0.88 -8.03 -4.90
CA VAL A 64 1.87 -7.23 -4.16
C VAL A 64 2.38 -8.00 -2.93
N ILE A 65 1.49 -8.63 -2.17
CA ILE A 65 1.86 -9.45 -1.00
C ILE A 65 2.69 -10.67 -1.44
N LEU A 66 2.30 -11.38 -2.51
CA LEU A 66 3.04 -12.53 -3.03
C LEU A 66 4.44 -12.15 -3.53
N ALA A 67 4.56 -11.04 -4.25
CA ALA A 67 5.83 -10.57 -4.79
C ALA A 67 6.78 -10.07 -3.68
N GLY A 68 6.23 -9.34 -2.70
CA GLY A 68 7.02 -8.77 -1.60
C GLY A 68 7.40 -9.78 -0.51
N GLY A 69 6.65 -10.88 -0.37
CA GLY A 69 6.93 -11.94 0.59
C GLY A 69 7.03 -11.42 2.03
N ILE A 70 7.85 -12.10 2.85
CA ILE A 70 7.98 -11.76 4.27
C ILE A 70 8.65 -10.40 4.51
N GLU A 71 9.51 -9.94 3.60
CA GLU A 71 10.21 -8.66 3.75
C GLU A 71 9.23 -7.49 3.64
N LEU A 72 8.27 -7.56 2.73
CA LEU A 72 7.19 -6.56 2.66
C LEU A 72 6.36 -6.53 3.94
N ILE A 73 6.05 -7.69 4.53
CA ILE A 73 5.31 -7.76 5.80
C ILE A 73 6.07 -7.03 6.92
N LYS A 74 7.40 -7.22 7.01
CA LYS A 74 8.25 -6.53 7.99
C LYS A 74 8.28 -5.01 7.80
N ILE A 75 8.06 -4.52 6.58
CA ILE A 75 7.99 -3.08 6.28
C ILE A 75 6.61 -2.52 6.63
N LEU A 76 5.53 -3.24 6.32
CA LEU A 76 4.16 -2.76 6.53
C LEU A 76 3.69 -2.85 7.99
N CYS A 77 4.06 -3.90 8.71
CA CYS A 77 3.55 -4.17 10.07
C CYS A 77 3.92 -3.08 11.11
N PRO A 78 5.20 -2.63 11.23
CA PRO A 78 5.60 -1.64 12.23
C PRO A 78 4.86 -0.30 12.15
N PRO A 79 4.75 0.39 10.99
CA PRO A 79 4.04 1.67 10.92
C PRO A 79 2.53 1.52 11.16
N LEU A 80 1.98 0.31 10.99
CA LEU A 80 0.57 0.00 11.28
C LEU A 80 0.35 -0.47 12.73
N GLY A 81 1.39 -0.61 13.56
CA GLY A 81 1.27 -1.12 14.93
C GLY A 81 0.81 -2.59 15.01
N ILE A 82 0.93 -3.33 13.90
CA ILE A 82 0.51 -4.73 13.77
C ILE A 82 1.71 -5.64 14.08
N PRO A 83 1.57 -6.68 14.93
CA PRO A 83 2.61 -7.68 15.12
C PRO A 83 2.93 -8.40 13.80
N ILE A 84 4.22 -8.64 13.53
CA ILE A 84 4.66 -9.29 12.29
C ILE A 84 4.03 -10.68 12.15
N GLU A 85 3.84 -11.40 13.25
CA GLU A 85 3.17 -12.70 13.33
C GLU A 85 1.74 -12.65 12.80
N MET A 86 1.01 -11.56 13.03
CA MET A 86 -0.33 -11.37 12.48
C MET A 86 -0.26 -11.06 10.99
N GLY A 87 0.70 -10.23 10.56
CA GLY A 87 0.91 -9.91 9.15
C GLY A 87 1.32 -11.10 8.28
N LYS A 88 2.01 -12.10 8.85
CA LYS A 88 2.34 -13.36 8.16
C LYS A 88 1.09 -14.07 7.62
N ARG A 89 -0.06 -13.93 8.29
CA ARG A 89 -1.35 -14.51 7.86
C ARG A 89 -1.83 -13.98 6.51
N TRP A 90 -1.47 -12.74 6.16
CA TRP A 90 -1.78 -12.17 4.85
C TRP A 90 -1.02 -12.89 3.75
N LEU A 91 0.27 -13.17 3.96
CA LEU A 91 1.08 -13.93 3.00
C LEU A 91 0.60 -15.37 2.86
N GLU A 92 0.29 -16.04 3.97
CA GLU A 92 -0.30 -17.38 3.95
C GLU A 92 -1.65 -17.41 3.21
N THR A 93 -2.49 -16.40 3.42
CA THR A 93 -3.77 -16.28 2.74
C THR A 93 -3.58 -16.04 1.25
N ALA A 94 -2.64 -15.16 0.86
CA ALA A 94 -2.32 -14.89 -0.54
C ALA A 94 -1.85 -16.15 -1.28
N GLN A 95 -1.01 -16.98 -0.62
CA GLN A 95 -0.50 -18.24 -1.18
C GLN A 95 -1.57 -19.31 -1.37
N LYS A 96 -2.56 -19.38 -0.47
CA LYS A 96 -3.68 -20.33 -0.56
C LYS A 96 -4.72 -19.96 -1.63
N GLN A 97 -4.71 -18.72 -2.10
CA GLN A 97 -5.62 -18.20 -3.12
C GLN A 97 -4.99 -18.21 -4.53
N LYS A 98 -3.81 -18.83 -4.68
CA LYS A 98 -3.10 -19.02 -5.95
C LYS A 98 -3.52 -20.34 -6.61
#